data_AF-A0A4U8WI03-F1
#
_entry.id   AF-A0A4U8WI03-F1
#
_cell.length_a   1.000
_cell.length_b   1.000
_cell.length_c   1.000
_cell.angle_alpha   90.00
_cell.angle_beta   90.00
_cell.angle_gamma   90.00
#
_symmetry.space_group_name_H-M   'P 1'
#
loop_
_entity.id
_entity.type
_entity.pdbx_description
1 polymer ?
#
loop_
_entity_poly.entity_id
_entity_poly.type
_entity_poly.pdbx_seq_one_letter_code
_entity_poly.pdbx_strand_id
1 'polypeptide(L)'
;MHKRFFQKRKSDGLSKIDYWKKWELFELFDELHKAENLLIDILDKKNDNEFIKFKNEFIEELYEIEGDNVADFTRIWEWFAPKKEWEILIGDKGQKIGHNVFRITDKWKRNQEFLLGTKVSLYDKFGVIIDKSDGRNNMA
;
A
#
# COMPACT_ATOMS: atom_id res chain seq x y z
N MET A 1 -16.40 47.59 -5.72
CA MET A 1 -15.25 46.93 -5.07
C MET A 1 -15.75 45.68 -4.36
N HIS A 2 -15.79 44.53 -5.03
CA HIS A 2 -16.34 43.29 -4.45
C HIS A 2 -15.20 42.44 -3.88
N LYS A 3 -15.02 42.48 -2.56
CA LYS A 3 -14.19 41.51 -1.84
C LYS A 3 -14.93 40.18 -1.84
N ARG A 4 -14.60 39.30 -2.79
CA ARG A 4 -15.02 37.89 -2.75
C ARG A 4 -14.27 37.21 -1.60
N PHE A 5 -14.96 37.03 -0.48
CA PHE A 5 -14.51 36.14 0.58
C PHE A 5 -14.56 34.70 0.04
N PHE A 6 -13.39 34.12 -0.24
CA PHE A 6 -13.29 32.69 -0.45
C PHE A 6 -13.61 32.01 0.88
N GLN A 7 -14.85 31.56 1.04
CA GLN A 7 -15.18 30.57 2.06
C GLN A 7 -14.36 29.32 1.73
N LYS A 8 -13.28 29.07 2.49
CA LYS A 8 -12.63 27.76 2.50
C LYS A 8 -13.70 26.74 2.81
N ARG A 9 -14.16 25.99 1.81
CA ARG A 9 -14.89 24.75 2.03
C ARG A 9 -14.00 23.95 2.98
N LYS A 10 -14.48 23.67 4.20
CA LYS A 10 -13.88 22.65 5.04
C LYS A 10 -13.88 21.41 4.16
N SER A 11 -12.71 21.00 3.70
CA SER A 11 -12.58 19.67 3.13
C SER A 11 -12.97 18.75 4.26
N ASP A 12 -14.05 18.00 4.11
CA ASP A 12 -14.35 16.82 4.93
C ASP A 12 -13.31 15.75 4.62
N GLY A 13 -12.04 16.08 4.84
CA GLY A 13 -10.92 15.17 4.71
C GLY A 13 -11.07 14.14 5.81
N LEU A 14 -11.17 12.87 5.42
CA LEU A 14 -11.06 11.75 6.33
C LEU A 14 -9.88 12.00 7.27
N SER A 15 -10.11 11.88 8.58
CA SER A 15 -8.99 11.92 9.53
C SER A 15 -8.02 10.79 9.19
N LYS A 16 -6.74 10.91 9.59
CA LYS A 16 -5.74 9.86 9.35
C LYS A 16 -6.22 8.48 9.83
N ILE A 17 -6.92 8.45 10.96
CA ILE A 17 -7.50 7.24 11.54
C ILE A 17 -8.65 6.69 10.67
N ASP A 18 -9.55 7.56 10.19
CA ASP A 18 -10.66 7.13 9.34
C ASP A 18 -10.16 6.65 7.97
N TYR A 19 -9.10 7.28 7.46
CA TYR A 19 -8.39 6.82 6.27
C TYR A 19 -7.79 5.44 6.50
N TRP A 20 -7.08 5.22 7.61
CA TRP A 20 -6.50 3.92 7.96
C TRP A 20 -7.54 2.81 8.10
N LYS A 21 -8.67 3.10 8.76
CA LYS A 21 -9.79 2.16 8.88
C LYS A 21 -10.45 1.86 7.53
N LYS A 22 -10.71 2.89 6.71
CA LYS A 22 -11.32 2.74 5.38
C LYS A 22 -10.48 1.81 4.49
N TRP A 23 -9.17 1.91 4.64
CA TRP A 23 -8.19 1.20 3.84
C TRP A 23 -7.68 -0.10 4.48
N GLU A 24 -8.28 -0.52 5.59
CA GLU A 24 -7.95 -1.77 6.28
C GLU A 24 -6.45 -1.89 6.64
N LEU A 25 -5.82 -0.75 6.99
CA LEU A 25 -4.38 -0.73 7.25
C LEU A 25 -3.99 -1.45 8.54
N PHE A 26 -4.81 -1.35 9.58
CA PHE A 26 -4.55 -2.09 10.81
C PHE A 26 -4.63 -3.59 10.56
N GLU A 27 -5.65 -4.02 9.82
CA GLU A 27 -5.85 -5.40 9.42
C GLU A 27 -4.72 -5.91 8.51
N LEU A 28 -4.15 -5.04 7.65
CA LEU A 28 -2.98 -5.38 6.86
C LEU A 28 -1.78 -5.70 7.76
N PHE A 29 -1.42 -4.81 8.68
CA PHE A 29 -0.28 -5.02 9.58
C PHE A 29 -0.47 -6.24 10.48
N ASP A 30 -1.69 -6.46 10.99
CA ASP A 30 -2.01 -7.67 11.74
C ASP A 30 -1.75 -8.96 10.92
N GLU A 31 -2.07 -8.96 9.63
CA GLU A 31 -1.80 -10.12 8.76
C GLU A 31 -0.31 -10.23 8.38
N LEU A 32 0.41 -9.11 8.23
CA LEU A 32 1.84 -9.11 7.96
C LEU A 32 2.65 -9.63 9.15
N HIS A 33 2.30 -9.29 10.39
CA HIS A 33 2.93 -9.90 11.56
C HIS A 33 2.60 -11.40 11.70
N LYS A 34 1.40 -11.83 11.29
CA LYS A 34 1.10 -13.28 11.21
C LYS A 34 2.00 -13.96 10.16
N ALA A 35 2.25 -13.28 9.04
CA ALA A 35 3.17 -13.77 8.02
C ALA A 35 4.61 -13.89 8.56
N GLU A 36 5.10 -12.86 9.26
CA GLU A 36 6.41 -12.87 9.94
C GLU A 36 6.55 -14.07 10.88
N ASN A 37 5.60 -14.26 11.79
CA ASN A 37 5.62 -15.37 12.74
C ASN A 37 5.64 -16.74 12.04
N LEU A 38 4.85 -16.89 10.97
CA LEU A 38 4.85 -18.13 10.17
C LEU A 38 6.21 -18.38 9.51
N LEU A 39 6.88 -17.33 9.02
CA LEU A 39 8.20 -17.46 8.41
C LEU A 39 9.27 -17.89 9.43
N ILE A 40 9.20 -17.35 10.65
CA ILE A 40 10.09 -17.74 11.76
C ILE A 40 9.86 -19.23 12.10
N ASP A 41 8.61 -19.65 12.26
CA ASP A 41 8.24 -21.03 12.59
C ASP A 41 8.68 -22.06 11.53
N ILE A 42 8.71 -21.66 10.26
CA ILE A 42 9.15 -22.51 9.15
C ILE A 42 10.68 -22.59 9.10
N LEU A 43 11.39 -21.48 9.34
CA LEU A 43 12.85 -21.44 9.33
C LEU A 43 13.44 -22.43 10.35
N ASP A 44 12.85 -22.51 11.54
CA ASP A 44 13.27 -23.44 12.58
C ASP A 44 13.21 -24.91 12.13
N LYS A 45 12.48 -25.21 11.04
CA LYS A 45 12.26 -26.54 10.49
C LYS A 45 12.91 -26.77 9.13
N LYS A 46 13.37 -25.72 8.45
CA LYS A 46 13.88 -25.78 7.06
C LYS A 46 15.03 -24.78 6.88
N ASN A 47 16.19 -25.28 6.46
CA ASN A 47 17.35 -24.44 6.17
C ASN A 47 17.55 -24.31 4.65
N ASP A 48 16.82 -23.36 4.06
CA ASP A 48 16.75 -23.12 2.62
C ASP A 48 17.15 -21.67 2.32
N ASN A 49 18.15 -21.47 1.46
CA ASN A 49 18.77 -20.17 1.22
C ASN A 49 17.80 -19.16 0.57
N GLU A 50 16.92 -19.63 -0.33
CA GLU A 50 15.94 -18.77 -0.99
C GLU A 50 14.87 -18.32 0.01
N PHE A 51 14.42 -19.24 0.84
CA PHE A 51 13.49 -18.95 1.94
C PHE A 51 14.08 -17.95 2.95
N ILE A 52 15.34 -18.12 3.36
CA ILE A 52 16.02 -17.21 4.30
C ILE A 52 16.13 -15.81 3.71
N LYS A 53 16.51 -15.72 2.42
CA LYS A 53 16.58 -14.44 1.71
C LYS A 53 15.22 -13.75 1.70
N PHE A 54 14.17 -14.46 1.27
CA PHE A 54 12.82 -13.93 1.26
C PHE A 54 12.38 -13.45 2.65
N LYS A 55 12.59 -14.26 3.70
CA LYS A 55 12.25 -13.88 5.07
C LYS A 55 12.91 -12.57 5.48
N ASN A 56 14.21 -12.44 5.25
CA ASN A 56 14.94 -11.25 5.66
C ASN A 56 14.46 -10.01 4.91
N GLU A 57 14.26 -10.11 3.59
CA GLU A 57 13.72 -9.02 2.78
C GLU A 57 12.29 -8.64 3.23
N PHE A 58 11.46 -9.62 3.56
CA PHE A 58 10.11 -9.40 4.05
C PHE A 58 10.08 -8.65 5.39
N ILE A 59 10.93 -9.06 6.35
CA ILE A 59 11.01 -8.43 7.67
C ILE A 59 11.52 -6.98 7.55
N GLU A 60 12.55 -6.76 6.72
CA GLU A 60 13.08 -5.43 6.45
C GLU A 60 11.99 -4.51 5.87
N GLU A 61 11.30 -4.97 4.82
CA GLU A 61 10.22 -4.22 4.19
C GLU A 61 9.08 -3.91 5.18
N LEU A 62 8.66 -4.90 6.00
CA LEU A 62 7.58 -4.73 6.99
C LEU A 62 7.89 -3.59 7.96
N TYR A 63 9.08 -3.59 8.55
CA TYR A 63 9.44 -2.56 9.51
C TYR A 63 9.75 -1.20 8.86
N GLU A 64 10.18 -1.18 7.59
CA GLU A 64 10.31 0.06 6.82
C GLU A 64 8.92 0.71 6.61
N ILE A 65 7.94 -0.04 6.11
CA ILE A 65 6.60 0.49 5.85
C ILE A 65 5.81 0.84 7.12
N GLU A 66 6.11 0.23 8.26
CA GLU A 66 5.53 0.60 9.57
C GLU A 66 6.06 1.95 10.08
N GLY A 67 7.33 2.23 9.83
CA GLY A 67 7.97 3.50 10.19
C GLY A 67 7.59 4.65 9.26
N ASP A 68 7.07 4.34 8.08
CA ASP A 68 6.83 5.32 7.04
C ASP A 68 5.56 6.15 7.23
N ASN A 69 5.68 7.44 6.92
CA ASN A 69 4.53 8.35 6.92
C ASN A 69 3.58 8.10 5.74
N VAL A 70 4.13 7.57 4.63
CA VAL A 70 3.41 7.21 3.41
C VAL A 70 3.98 5.88 2.92
N ALA A 71 3.50 4.78 3.50
CA ALA A 71 3.94 3.44 3.15
C ALA A 71 3.67 3.09 1.68
N ASP A 72 4.68 2.54 1.00
CA ASP A 72 4.53 1.93 -0.32
C ASP A 72 4.35 0.41 -0.17
N PHE A 73 3.13 -0.08 -0.42
CA PHE A 73 2.83 -1.51 -0.34
C PHE A 73 3.15 -2.28 -1.63
N THR A 74 3.86 -1.69 -2.59
CA THR A 74 4.08 -2.32 -3.91
C THR A 74 4.78 -3.66 -3.77
N ARG A 75 5.84 -3.76 -2.96
CA ARG A 75 6.59 -5.01 -2.79
C ARG A 75 5.78 -6.08 -2.07
N ILE A 76 5.05 -5.68 -1.02
CA ILE A 76 4.09 -6.55 -0.34
C ILE A 76 3.01 -7.05 -1.32
N TRP A 77 2.47 -6.18 -2.17
CA TRP A 77 1.50 -6.59 -3.19
C TRP A 77 2.07 -7.61 -4.17
N GLU A 78 3.32 -7.42 -4.63
CA GLU A 78 3.99 -8.34 -5.55
C GLU A 78 4.22 -9.71 -4.93
N TRP A 79 4.78 -9.79 -3.72
CA TRP A 79 5.09 -11.05 -3.05
C TRP A 79 3.87 -11.90 -2.75
N PHE A 80 2.74 -11.26 -2.42
CA PHE A 80 1.52 -11.93 -2.02
C PHE A 80 0.54 -12.17 -3.17
N ALA A 81 0.86 -11.72 -4.38
CA ALA A 81 0.00 -11.99 -5.53
C ALA A 81 -0.11 -13.50 -5.83
N PRO A 82 -1.21 -13.94 -6.47
CA PRO A 82 -1.40 -15.36 -6.77
C PRO A 82 -0.24 -15.94 -7.57
N LYS A 83 0.23 -17.13 -7.18
CA LYS A 83 1.34 -17.88 -7.79
C LYS A 83 2.68 -17.14 -7.74
N LYS A 84 2.87 -16.27 -6.74
CA LYS A 84 4.12 -15.55 -6.47
C LYS A 84 4.86 -16.12 -5.27
N GLU A 85 5.93 -15.42 -4.88
CA GLU A 85 6.93 -15.82 -3.89
C GLU A 85 6.29 -16.40 -2.62
N TRP A 86 5.28 -15.74 -2.05
CA TRP A 86 4.61 -16.24 -0.85
C TRP A 86 3.93 -17.60 -1.07
N GLU A 87 3.16 -17.76 -2.14
CA GLU A 87 2.48 -19.02 -2.44
C GLU A 87 3.48 -20.13 -2.78
N ILE A 88 4.53 -19.81 -3.54
CA ILE A 88 5.58 -20.75 -3.94
C ILE A 88 6.37 -21.26 -2.74
N LEU A 89 6.74 -20.37 -1.81
CA LEU A 89 7.60 -20.70 -0.68
C LEU A 89 6.84 -21.32 0.49
N ILE A 90 5.61 -20.83 0.76
CA ILE A 90 4.85 -21.20 1.97
C ILE A 90 3.78 -22.26 1.67
N GLY A 91 3.26 -22.28 0.43
CA GLY A 91 2.19 -23.19 0.02
C GLY A 91 0.92 -23.03 0.86
N ASP A 92 0.21 -24.14 1.05
CA ASP A 92 -1.11 -24.17 1.69
C ASP A 92 -1.12 -23.61 3.12
N LYS A 93 0.00 -23.72 3.84
CA LYS A 93 0.12 -23.20 5.22
C LYS A 93 -0.03 -21.68 5.29
N GLY A 94 0.38 -20.99 4.22
CA GLY A 94 0.35 -19.54 4.12
C GLY A 94 -0.85 -19.00 3.34
N GLN A 95 -1.66 -19.87 2.73
CA GLN A 95 -2.67 -19.45 1.75
C GLN A 95 -3.67 -18.43 2.32
N LYS A 96 -4.18 -18.67 3.54
CA LYS A 96 -5.15 -17.75 4.17
C LYS A 96 -4.56 -16.37 4.42
N ILE A 97 -3.36 -16.32 5.01
CA ILE A 97 -2.64 -15.07 5.27
C ILE A 97 -2.38 -14.35 3.95
N GLY A 98 -1.89 -15.09 2.95
CA GLY A 98 -1.52 -14.47 1.69
C GLY A 98 -2.70 -13.92 0.89
N HIS A 99 -3.83 -14.62 0.89
CA HIS A 99 -5.07 -14.10 0.30
C HIS A 99 -5.56 -12.82 1.00
N ASN A 100 -5.45 -12.74 2.33
CA ASN A 100 -5.88 -11.55 3.07
C ASN A 100 -4.97 -10.35 2.77
N VAL A 101 -3.65 -10.54 2.82
CA VAL A 101 -2.67 -9.51 2.51
C VAL A 101 -2.89 -9.01 1.08
N PHE A 102 -2.93 -9.91 0.10
CA PHE A 102 -3.14 -9.54 -1.30
C PHE A 102 -4.46 -8.80 -1.52
N ARG A 103 -5.57 -9.25 -0.90
CA ARG A 103 -6.86 -8.58 -1.04
C ARG A 103 -6.78 -7.11 -0.60
N ILE A 104 -6.10 -6.82 0.51
CA ILE A 104 -5.99 -5.47 1.05
C ILE A 104 -5.02 -4.63 0.20
N THR A 105 -3.84 -5.17 -0.14
CA THR A 105 -2.85 -4.43 -0.94
C THR A 105 -3.28 -4.22 -2.39
N ASP A 106 -4.04 -5.16 -2.98
CA ASP A 106 -4.62 -5.03 -4.32
C ASP A 106 -5.71 -3.94 -4.36
N LYS A 107 -6.53 -3.85 -3.29
CA LYS A 107 -7.45 -2.73 -3.10
C LYS A 107 -6.68 -1.41 -3.06
N TRP A 108 -5.55 -1.34 -2.37
CA TRP A 108 -4.68 -0.16 -2.39
C TRP A 108 -4.13 0.14 -3.77
N LYS A 109 -3.52 -0.85 -4.44
CA LYS A 109 -2.86 -0.69 -5.73
C LYS A 109 -3.81 -0.19 -6.81
N ARG A 110 -5.03 -0.72 -6.84
CA ARG A 110 -6.10 -0.28 -7.76
C ARG A 110 -6.61 1.14 -7.50
N ASN A 111 -6.39 1.67 -6.30
CA ASN A 111 -6.80 3.01 -5.90
C ASN A 111 -5.61 3.98 -5.71
N GLN A 112 -4.38 3.54 -6.01
CA GLN A 112 -3.20 4.39 -6.13
C GLN A 112 -3.21 5.24 -7.41
N GLU A 113 -4.10 4.93 -8.37
CA GLU A 113 -4.48 5.91 -9.39
C GLU A 113 -5.20 7.06 -8.68
N PHE A 114 -4.46 8.12 -8.41
CA PHE A 114 -5.00 9.31 -7.76
C PHE A 114 -6.33 9.70 -8.42
N LEU A 115 -7.39 9.75 -7.61
CA LEU A 115 -8.69 10.21 -8.09
C LEU A 115 -8.52 11.62 -8.67
N LEU A 116 -9.15 11.87 -9.82
CA LEU A 116 -9.20 13.20 -10.42
C LEU A 116 -9.64 14.23 -9.37
N GLY A 117 -8.87 15.29 -9.24
CA GLY A 117 -9.06 16.32 -8.21
C GLY A 117 -8.34 16.07 -6.88
N THR A 118 -7.61 14.97 -6.74
CA THR A 118 -6.77 14.73 -5.55
C THR A 118 -5.65 15.76 -5.47
N LYS A 119 -5.57 16.46 -4.33
CA LYS A 119 -4.50 17.40 -4.03
C LYS A 119 -3.31 16.63 -3.50
N VAL A 120 -2.18 16.72 -4.19
CA VAL A 120 -0.91 16.10 -3.79
C VAL A 120 0.08 17.18 -3.39
N SER A 121 0.97 16.87 -2.45
CA SER A 121 2.08 17.74 -2.06
C SER A 121 3.39 17.00 -2.26
N LEU A 122 4.32 17.58 -3.01
CA LEU A 122 5.67 17.04 -3.20
C LEU A 122 6.67 18.18 -3.06
N TYR A 123 7.65 18.05 -2.14
CA TYR A 123 8.66 19.09 -1.85
C TYR A 123 8.06 20.50 -1.65
N ASP A 124 7.06 20.61 -0.77
CA ASP A 124 6.31 21.86 -0.49
C ASP A 124 5.59 22.50 -1.69
N LYS A 125 5.42 21.77 -2.79
CA LYS A 125 4.62 22.18 -3.94
C LYS A 125 3.31 21.41 -3.99
N PHE A 126 2.21 22.14 -4.08
CA PHE A 126 0.87 21.58 -4.20
C PHE A 126 0.49 21.39 -5.67
N GLY A 127 0.00 20.20 -6.03
CA GLY A 127 -0.54 19.85 -7.33
C GLY A 127 -1.94 19.24 -7.23
N VAL A 128 -2.68 19.23 -8.33
CA VAL A 128 -3.98 18.55 -8.43
C VAL A 128 -3.90 17.59 -9.58
N ILE A 129 -4.35 16.35 -9.36
CA ILE A 129 -4.38 15.34 -10.41
C ILE A 129 -5.53 15.66 -11.37
N ILE A 130 -5.18 15.86 -12.63
CA ILE A 130 -6.10 16.17 -13.74
C ILE A 130 -6.11 15.02 -14.75
N ASP A 131 -7.18 14.93 -15.52
CA ASP A 131 -7.35 13.87 -16.52
C ASP A 131 -6.37 14.11 -17.68
N LYS A 132 -5.74 13.03 -18.15
CA LYS A 132 -4.82 13.05 -19.30
C LYS A 132 -5.54 13.30 -20.63
N SER A 133 -6.87 13.34 -20.65
CA SER A 133 -7.67 13.57 -21.85
C SER A 133 -7.59 14.99 -22.45
N ASP A 134 -6.94 15.95 -21.79
CA ASP A 134 -6.83 17.34 -22.31
C ASP A 134 -5.47 17.64 -22.99
N GLY A 135 -4.80 16.59 -23.46
CA GLY A 135 -3.65 16.69 -24.36
C GLY A 135 -4.05 16.80 -25.83
N ARG A 136 -4.94 17.74 -26.20
CA ARG A 136 -5.03 18.20 -27.59
C ARG A 136 -4.58 19.65 -27.67
N ASN A 137 -3.28 19.79 -27.94
CA ASN A 137 -2.76 20.92 -28.71
C ASN A 137 -3.68 21.15 -29.91
N ASN A 138 -4.21 22.37 -30.03
CA ASN A 138 -4.26 23.02 -31.32
C ASN A 138 -3.82 24.47 -31.12
N MET A 139 -2.62 24.72 -31.66
CA MET A 139 -2.16 26.03 -32.08
C MET A 139 -3.25 26.74 -32.89
N ALA A 140 -3.48 28.00 -32.58
CA ALA A 140 -3.87 29.03 -33.52
C ALA A 140 -3.02 30.27 -33.20
#